data_AF-A0A1Q2H2K3-F1
#
_entry.id   AF-A0A1Q2H2K3-F1
#
_cell.length_a   1.000
_cell.length_b   1.000
_cell.length_c   1.000
_cell.angle_alpha   90.00
_cell.angle_beta   90.00
_cell.angle_gamma   90.00
#
_symmetry.space_group_name_H-M   'P 1'
#
loop_
_entity.id
_entity.type
_entity.pdbx_description
1 polymer ?
#
loop_
_entity_poly.entity_id
_entity_poly.type
_entity_poly.pdbx_seq_one_letter_code
_entity_poly.pdbx_strand_id
1 'polypeptide(L)'
;MIRINYIDNMKAAGIILVVLGHAAWLNESIYILIYSFHMPLFFFMSGYLASRQHPIKKALIKLNHRLIIPFGFFFFVSFCVWLPLHFFGGGQASNMPWFDPLFRLITAQADSFHINGVLWFFPCLIVISVLQIVIFSKMKLITAFITSAVILSFLLVNVGLIKTRFYWCISIYKFVDTL
;
A
#
# COMPACT_ATOMS: atom_id res chain seq x y z
N MET A 1 -24.24 8.51 -2.95
CA MET A 1 -23.04 9.31 -3.27
C MET A 1 -23.13 9.66 -4.74
N ILE A 2 -23.02 10.94 -5.08
CA ILE A 2 -22.94 11.38 -6.48
C ILE A 2 -21.63 10.81 -7.06
N ARG A 3 -21.72 10.10 -8.18
CA ARG A 3 -20.56 9.55 -8.88
C ARG A 3 -19.84 10.71 -9.58
N ILE A 4 -18.53 10.78 -9.39
CA ILE A 4 -17.71 11.86 -9.91
C ILE A 4 -16.89 11.30 -11.08
N ASN A 5 -17.27 11.64 -12.31
CA ASN A 5 -16.72 11.03 -13.52
C ASN A 5 -15.19 11.21 -13.63
N TYR A 6 -14.64 12.37 -13.25
CA TYR A 6 -13.19 12.59 -13.31
C TYR A 6 -12.41 11.69 -12.35
N ILE A 7 -12.97 11.35 -11.18
CA ILE A 7 -12.33 10.43 -10.24
C ILE A 7 -12.24 9.03 -10.84
N ASP A 8 -13.30 8.59 -11.51
CA ASP A 8 -13.31 7.25 -12.11
C ASP A 8 -12.37 7.17 -13.33
N ASN A 9 -12.26 8.25 -14.11
CA ASN A 9 -11.26 8.36 -15.16
C ASN A 9 -9.83 8.30 -14.59
N MET A 10 -9.55 8.99 -13.48
CA MET A 10 -8.24 8.93 -12.81
C MET A 10 -7.92 7.53 -12.29
N LYS A 11 -8.90 6.82 -11.73
CA LYS A 11 -8.71 5.41 -11.32
C LYS A 11 -8.42 4.52 -12.51
N ALA A 12 -9.16 4.67 -13.61
CA ALA A 12 -8.93 3.90 -14.82
C ALA A 12 -7.52 4.14 -15.37
N ALA A 13 -7.10 5.41 -15.46
CA ALA A 13 -5.73 5.77 -15.84
C ALA A 13 -4.69 5.15 -14.89
N GLY A 14 -4.92 5.22 -13.57
CA GLY A 14 -4.06 4.61 -12.57
C GLY A 14 -3.92 3.09 -12.75
N ILE A 15 -5.02 2.38 -13.03
CA ILE A 15 -5.01 0.93 -13.26
C ILE A 15 -4.24 0.59 -14.55
N ILE A 16 -4.44 1.36 -15.62
CA ILE A 16 -3.69 1.19 -16.87
C ILE A 16 -2.19 1.36 -16.61
N LEU A 17 -1.80 2.37 -15.83
CA LEU A 17 -0.40 2.59 -15.45
C LEU A 17 0.18 1.44 -14.63
N VAL A 18 -0.60 0.79 -13.75
CA VAL A 18 -0.15 -0.43 -13.04
C VAL A 18 0.16 -1.56 -14.02
N VAL A 19 -0.75 -1.82 -14.97
CA VAL A 19 -0.56 -2.87 -15.97
C VAL A 19 0.66 -2.57 -16.85
N LEU A 20 0.80 -1.31 -17.29
CA LEU A 20 1.97 -0.87 -18.05
C LEU A 20 3.26 -1.02 -17.23
N GLY A 21 3.28 -0.65 -15.95
CA GLY A 21 4.47 -0.77 -15.11
C GLY A 21 5.00 -2.20 -14.94
N HIS A 22 4.15 -3.21 -15.11
CA HIS A 22 4.54 -4.63 -15.08
C HIS A 22 4.87 -5.20 -16.47
N ALA A 23 4.78 -4.38 -17.53
CA ALA A 23 5.12 -4.80 -18.88
C ALA A 23 6.64 -4.96 -19.02
N ALA A 24 7.09 -6.20 -19.27
CA ALA A 24 8.50 -6.58 -19.28
C ALA A 24 9.36 -5.91 -20.39
N TRP A 25 8.74 -5.24 -21.36
CA TRP A 25 9.41 -4.59 -22.50
C TRP A 25 9.66 -3.09 -22.32
N LEU A 26 9.31 -2.51 -21.17
CA LEU A 26 9.54 -1.09 -20.91
C LEU A 26 11.01 -0.79 -20.61
N ASN A 27 11.50 0.32 -21.15
CA ASN A 27 12.79 0.90 -20.76
C ASN A 27 12.73 1.34 -19.29
N GLU A 28 13.83 1.16 -18.56
CA GLU A 28 14.00 1.54 -17.15
C GLU A 28 13.55 2.99 -16.86
N SER A 29 13.86 3.94 -17.75
CA SER A 29 13.44 5.34 -17.57
C SER A 29 11.91 5.50 -17.54
N ILE A 30 11.21 4.74 -18.40
CA ILE A 30 9.74 4.77 -18.48
C ILE A 30 9.13 4.04 -17.28
N TYR A 31 9.75 2.95 -16.86
CA TYR A 31 9.37 2.23 -15.64
C TYR A 31 9.42 3.16 -14.41
N ILE A 32 10.56 3.85 -14.19
CA ILE A 32 10.71 4.81 -13.08
C ILE A 32 9.66 5.91 -13.15
N LEU A 33 9.42 6.45 -14.35
CA LEU A 33 8.41 7.47 -14.56
C LEU A 33 7.03 6.95 -14.14
N ILE A 34 6.58 5.80 -14.66
CA ILE A 34 5.28 5.23 -14.34
C ILE A 34 5.14 4.97 -12.83
N TYR A 35 6.16 4.38 -12.19
CA TYR A 35 6.15 4.09 -10.74
C TYR A 35 6.12 5.34 -9.86
N SER A 36 6.71 6.45 -10.32
CA SER A 36 6.66 7.71 -9.58
C SER A 36 5.27 8.39 -9.60
N PHE A 37 4.37 8.03 -10.51
CA PHE A 37 3.04 8.64 -10.62
C PHE A 37 1.89 7.76 -10.11
N HIS A 38 1.82 6.48 -10.52
CA HIS A 38 0.61 5.70 -10.28
C HIS A 38 0.39 5.39 -8.79
N MET A 39 1.44 5.09 -8.02
CA MET A 39 1.31 4.81 -6.60
C MET A 39 0.90 6.06 -5.80
N PRO A 40 1.54 7.23 -5.96
CA PRO A 40 1.07 8.47 -5.34
C PRO A 40 -0.36 8.87 -5.74
N LEU A 41 -0.76 8.60 -6.98
CA LEU A 41 -2.11 8.91 -7.48
C LEU A 41 -3.20 8.17 -6.70
N PHE A 42 -3.01 6.88 -6.39
CA PHE A 42 -3.98 6.14 -5.58
C PHE A 42 -4.06 6.64 -4.13
N PHE A 43 -2.93 7.03 -3.53
CA PHE A 43 -2.93 7.65 -2.21
C PHE A 43 -3.66 8.99 -2.21
N PHE A 44 -3.41 9.84 -3.21
CA PHE A 44 -4.09 11.10 -3.39
C PHE A 44 -5.61 10.93 -3.51
N MET A 45 -6.06 9.99 -4.35
CA MET A 45 -7.48 9.68 -4.49
C MET A 45 -8.07 9.13 -3.19
N SER A 46 -7.35 8.30 -2.44
CA SER A 46 -7.82 7.79 -1.15
C SER A 46 -8.11 8.93 -0.17
N GLY A 47 -7.18 9.90 -0.10
CA GLY A 47 -7.33 11.10 0.72
C GLY A 47 -8.46 12.02 0.26
N TYR A 48 -8.58 12.25 -1.05
CA TYR A 48 -9.61 13.11 -1.65
C TYR A 48 -11.04 12.59 -1.41
N LEU A 49 -11.24 11.27 -1.46
CA LEU A 49 -12.56 10.66 -1.24
C LEU A 49 -12.93 10.52 0.25
N ALA A 50 -12.00 10.80 1.16
CA ALA A 50 -12.27 10.66 2.57
C ALA A 50 -13.06 11.87 3.09
N SER A 51 -14.29 11.59 3.52
CA SER A 51 -15.20 12.59 4.07
C SER A 51 -14.97 12.77 5.57
N ARG A 52 -14.89 14.03 6.01
CA ARG A 52 -14.78 14.44 7.41
C ARG A 52 -16.08 14.23 8.20
N GLN A 53 -17.20 13.98 7.53
CA GLN A 53 -18.53 14.04 8.14
C GLN A 53 -19.04 12.69 8.68
N HIS A 54 -18.27 11.61 8.57
CA HIS A 54 -18.70 10.32 9.10
C HIS A 54 -18.23 10.12 10.54
N PRO A 55 -19.09 9.62 11.44
CA PRO A 55 -18.65 9.19 12.76
C PRO A 55 -17.60 8.09 12.60
N ILE A 56 -16.57 8.11 13.45
CA ILE A 56 -15.38 7.22 13.38
C ILE A 56 -15.78 5.76 13.15
N LYS A 57 -16.80 5.26 13.87
CA LYS A 57 -17.32 3.89 13.71
C LYS A 57 -17.78 3.60 12.29
N LYS A 58 -18.56 4.49 11.67
CA LYS A 58 -19.02 4.31 10.27
C LYS A 58 -17.86 4.37 9.29
N ALA A 59 -16.87 5.23 9.53
CA ALA A 59 -15.67 5.32 8.70
C ALA A 59 -14.84 4.03 8.75
N LEU A 60 -14.65 3.45 9.94
CA LEU A 60 -13.94 2.18 10.13
C LEU A 60 -14.69 0.99 9.49
N ILE A 61 -16.00 0.92 9.63
CA ILE A 61 -16.81 -0.12 8.96
C ILE A 61 -16.68 -0.02 7.44
N LYS A 62 -16.77 1.20 6.89
CA LYS A 62 -16.58 1.44 5.45
C LYS A 62 -15.19 1.06 4.99
N LEU A 63 -14.15 1.38 5.77
CA LEU A 63 -12.76 0.98 5.51
C LEU A 63 -12.64 -0.55 5.49
N ASN A 64 -13.26 -1.24 6.45
CA ASN A 64 -13.23 -2.70 6.53
C ASN A 64 -13.80 -3.34 5.26
N HIS A 65 -15.00 -2.93 4.84
CA HIS A 65 -15.63 -3.46 3.62
C HIS A 65 -14.89 -3.07 2.33
N ARG A 66 -14.27 -1.89 2.28
CA ARG A 66 -13.60 -1.39 1.08
C ARG A 66 -12.20 -1.96 0.89
N LEU A 67 -11.46 -2.20 1.97
CA LEU A 67 -10.02 -2.51 1.92
C LEU A 67 -9.69 -3.83 2.62
N ILE A 68 -10.09 -4.01 3.88
CA ILE A 68 -9.68 -5.17 4.68
C ILE A 68 -10.29 -6.47 4.15
N ILE A 69 -11.59 -6.47 3.82
CA ILE A 69 -12.27 -7.67 3.28
C ILE A 69 -11.68 -8.07 1.93
N PRO A 70 -11.55 -7.18 0.92
CA PRO A 70 -10.90 -7.53 -0.35
C PRO A 70 -9.45 -7.98 -0.17
N PHE A 71 -8.69 -7.32 0.70
CA PHE A 71 -7.31 -7.71 1.00
C PHE A 71 -7.22 -9.14 1.54
N GLY A 72 -8.01 -9.47 2.56
CA GLY A 72 -8.06 -10.81 3.13
C GLY A 72 -8.49 -11.87 2.11
N PHE A 73 -9.48 -11.54 1.27
CA PHE A 73 -9.94 -12.43 0.20
C PHE A 73 -8.83 -12.73 -0.82
N PHE A 74 -8.20 -11.70 -1.39
CA PHE A 74 -7.13 -11.89 -2.38
C PHE A 74 -5.90 -12.58 -1.78
N PHE A 75 -5.55 -12.26 -0.54
CA PHE A 75 -4.49 -12.97 0.17
C PHE A 75 -4.84 -14.46 0.34
N PHE A 76 -6.05 -14.77 0.81
CA PHE A 76 -6.49 -16.15 1.00
C PHE A 76 -6.51 -16.94 -0.31
N VAL A 77 -7.06 -16.37 -1.39
CA VAL A 77 -7.03 -17.00 -2.71
C VAL A 77 -5.59 -17.26 -3.16
N SER A 78 -4.70 -16.28 -3.00
CA SER A 78 -3.29 -16.45 -3.40
C SER A 78 -2.59 -17.51 -2.54
N PHE A 79 -2.90 -17.57 -1.24
CA PHE A 79 -2.40 -18.58 -0.31
C PHE A 79 -2.90 -19.98 -0.69
N CYS A 80 -4.18 -20.15 -1.03
CA CYS A 80 -4.75 -21.42 -1.48
C CYS A 80 -4.14 -21.93 -2.78
N VAL A 81 -3.74 -21.05 -3.69
CA VAL A 81 -3.03 -21.42 -4.93
C VAL A 81 -1.57 -21.78 -4.64
N TRP A 82 -0.93 -21.05 -3.74
CA TRP A 82 0.46 -21.28 -3.36
C TRP A 82 0.66 -22.56 -2.55
N LEU A 83 -0.29 -22.94 -1.69
CA LEU A 83 -0.16 -24.08 -0.77
C LEU A 83 0.05 -25.42 -1.50
N PRO A 84 -0.70 -25.77 -2.57
CA PRO A 84 -0.39 -26.96 -3.38
C PRO A 84 0.97 -26.86 -4.08
N LEU A 85 1.37 -25.69 -4.56
CA LEU A 85 2.68 -25.48 -5.19
C LEU A 85 3.83 -25.67 -4.19
N HIS A 86 3.61 -25.35 -2.92
CA HIS A 86 4.57 -25.59 -1.85
C HIS A 86 4.77 -27.09 -1.59
N PHE A 87 3.68 -27.87 -1.50
CA PHE A 87 3.76 -29.31 -1.19
C PHE A 87 4.11 -30.20 -2.38
N PHE A 88 3.63 -29.86 -3.58
CA PHE A 88 3.75 -30.71 -4.78
C PHE A 88 4.67 -30.12 -5.84
N GLY A 89 5.09 -28.86 -5.70
CA GLY A 89 6.03 -28.23 -6.62
C GLY A 89 7.48 -28.51 -6.25
N GLY A 90 8.37 -28.45 -7.24
CA GLY A 90 9.84 -28.51 -7.06
C GLY A 90 10.53 -27.15 -7.24
N GLY A 91 9.80 -26.05 -7.04
CA GLY A 91 10.27 -24.69 -7.29
C GLY A 91 10.62 -23.92 -6.01
N GLN A 92 10.87 -22.61 -6.11
CA GLN A 92 11.20 -21.78 -4.94
C GLN A 92 10.13 -21.81 -3.83
N ALA A 93 8.88 -22.09 -4.17
CA ALA A 93 7.78 -22.22 -3.22
C ALA A 93 7.97 -23.40 -2.23
N SER A 94 8.59 -24.52 -2.64
CA SER A 94 8.78 -25.69 -1.77
C SER A 94 9.90 -25.50 -0.75
N ASN A 95 10.81 -24.56 -0.98
CA ASN A 95 11.95 -24.26 -0.09
C ASN A 95 11.59 -23.31 1.06
N MET A 96 10.40 -22.71 1.04
CA MET A 96 9.95 -21.77 2.08
C MET A 96 9.03 -22.46 3.08
N PRO A 97 9.08 -22.14 4.38
CA PRO A 97 8.13 -22.68 5.35
C PRO A 97 6.68 -22.32 4.98
N TRP A 98 5.75 -23.27 5.11
CA TRP A 98 4.33 -23.06 4.77
C TRP A 98 3.66 -21.88 5.51
N PHE A 99 4.16 -21.52 6.69
CA PHE A 99 3.65 -20.42 7.52
C PHE A 99 4.31 -19.06 7.24
N ASP A 100 5.40 -19.02 6.45
CA ASP A 100 6.10 -17.76 6.13
C ASP A 100 5.16 -16.71 5.52
N PRO A 101 4.28 -17.04 4.56
CA PRO A 101 3.28 -16.10 4.05
C PRO A 101 2.34 -15.50 5.12
N LEU A 102 1.95 -16.30 6.13
CA LEU A 102 1.08 -15.84 7.21
C LEU A 102 1.82 -14.88 8.14
N PHE A 103 3.09 -15.16 8.44
CA PHE A 103 3.94 -14.26 9.21
C PHE A 103 4.16 -12.93 8.45
N ARG A 104 4.28 -13.00 7.13
CA ARG A 104 4.43 -11.83 6.27
C ARG A 104 3.17 -10.98 6.12
N LEU A 105 2.00 -11.59 6.25
CA LEU A 105 0.74 -10.87 6.38
C LEU A 105 0.72 -9.96 7.62
N ILE A 106 1.27 -10.44 8.74
CA ILE A 106 1.29 -9.72 10.02
C ILE A 106 2.37 -8.62 10.02
N THR A 107 3.54 -8.90 9.45
CA THR A 107 4.65 -7.93 9.36
C THR A 107 4.41 -6.90 8.24
N ALA A 108 3.68 -7.26 7.19
CA ALA A 108 3.24 -6.42 6.08
C ALA A 108 4.37 -5.53 5.52
N GLN A 109 5.49 -6.15 5.19
CA GLN A 109 6.67 -5.48 4.62
C GLN A 109 6.63 -5.53 3.09
N ALA A 110 6.94 -4.42 2.42
CA ALA A 110 6.68 -4.26 0.98
C ALA A 110 7.34 -5.35 0.11
N ASP A 111 8.60 -5.67 0.41
CA ASP A 111 9.38 -6.65 -0.37
C ASP A 111 9.12 -8.11 0.07
N SER A 112 8.21 -8.33 1.03
CA SER A 112 8.09 -9.62 1.70
C SER A 112 7.00 -10.50 1.07
N PHE A 113 6.05 -9.95 0.32
CA PHE A 113 4.94 -10.72 -0.26
C PHE A 113 5.35 -11.55 -1.49
N HIS A 114 6.02 -12.68 -1.26
CA HIS A 114 6.46 -13.61 -2.31
C HIS A 114 5.31 -14.26 -3.08
N ILE A 115 4.14 -14.44 -2.45
CA ILE A 115 2.96 -15.02 -3.10
C ILE A 115 2.34 -14.03 -4.09
N ASN A 116 2.23 -12.77 -3.69
CA ASN A 116 1.59 -11.73 -4.48
C ASN A 116 2.12 -10.37 -4.06
N GLY A 117 3.17 -9.92 -4.75
CA GLY A 117 3.85 -8.67 -4.45
C GLY A 117 2.87 -7.50 -4.38
N VAL A 118 1.93 -7.42 -5.31
CA VAL A 118 0.96 -6.30 -5.44
C VAL A 118 0.11 -6.07 -4.17
N LEU A 119 -0.05 -7.09 -3.31
CA LEU A 119 -0.79 -6.98 -2.05
C LEU A 119 -0.16 -5.99 -1.06
N TRP A 120 1.14 -5.66 -1.19
CA TRP A 120 1.82 -4.73 -0.31
C TRP A 120 1.14 -3.36 -0.21
N PHE A 121 0.45 -2.96 -1.28
CA PHE A 121 -0.22 -1.67 -1.39
C PHE A 121 -1.42 -1.53 -0.44
N PHE A 122 -2.11 -2.64 -0.12
CA PHE A 122 -3.30 -2.63 0.74
C PHE A 122 -3.01 -2.26 2.20
N PRO A 123 -2.00 -2.87 2.87
CA PRO A 123 -1.56 -2.43 4.19
C PRO A 123 -1.25 -0.92 4.26
N CYS A 124 -0.54 -0.38 3.27
CA CYS A 124 -0.26 1.06 3.18
C CYS A 124 -1.54 1.89 3.20
N LEU A 125 -2.50 1.54 2.34
CA LEU A 125 -3.78 2.23 2.26
C LEU A 125 -4.60 2.12 3.55
N ILE A 126 -4.57 0.97 4.22
CA ILE A 126 -5.24 0.77 5.51
C ILE A 126 -4.64 1.71 6.56
N VAL A 127 -3.31 1.73 6.70
CA VAL A 127 -2.60 2.60 7.65
C VAL A 127 -2.92 4.07 7.39
N ILE A 128 -2.81 4.53 6.14
CA ILE A 128 -3.08 5.93 5.78
C ILE A 128 -4.55 6.28 6.00
N SER A 129 -5.49 5.38 5.68
CA SER A 129 -6.92 5.63 5.89
C SER A 129 -7.28 5.69 7.37
N VAL A 130 -6.67 4.86 8.22
CA VAL A 130 -6.83 4.93 9.68
C VAL A 130 -6.24 6.23 10.22
N LEU A 131 -5.02 6.60 9.81
CA LEU A 131 -4.40 7.87 10.16
C LEU A 131 -5.29 9.05 9.80
N GLN A 132 -5.85 9.05 8.59
CA GLN A 132 -6.75 10.10 8.14
C GLN A 132 -8.02 10.21 8.99
N ILE A 133 -8.63 9.08 9.37
CA ILE A 133 -9.80 9.06 10.27
C ILE A 133 -9.43 9.67 11.63
N VAL A 134 -8.28 9.28 12.20
CA VAL A 134 -7.82 9.81 13.49
C VAL A 134 -7.56 11.31 13.40
N ILE A 135 -6.82 11.76 12.39
CA ILE A 135 -6.46 13.17 12.19
C ILE A 135 -7.73 14.01 11.99
N PHE A 136 -8.65 13.60 11.13
CA PHE A 136 -9.87 14.37 10.86
C PHE A 136 -10.86 14.40 12.03
N SER A 137 -10.81 13.40 12.90
CA SER A 137 -11.63 13.35 14.12
C SER A 137 -11.09 14.20 15.27
N LYS A 138 -9.76 14.38 15.36
CA LYS A 138 -9.11 15.04 16.51
C LYS A 138 -8.52 16.41 16.21
N MET A 139 -8.22 16.72 14.95
CA MET A 139 -7.44 17.90 14.58
C MET A 139 -8.17 18.77 13.56
N LYS A 140 -7.85 20.07 13.57
CA LYS A 140 -8.21 20.99 12.48
C LYS A 140 -7.30 20.71 11.28
N LEU A 141 -7.80 20.95 10.07
CA LEU A 141 -7.06 20.65 8.84
C LEU A 141 -5.69 21.36 8.79
N ILE A 142 -5.63 22.61 9.24
CA ILE A 142 -4.40 23.40 9.29
C ILE A 142 -3.38 22.79 10.25
N THR A 143 -3.81 22.37 11.45
CA THR A 143 -2.89 21.77 12.42
C THR A 143 -2.40 20.40 11.95
N ALA A 144 -3.25 19.61 11.29
CA ALA A 144 -2.87 18.37 10.65
C ALA A 144 -1.83 18.57 9.53
N PHE A 145 -2.01 19.60 8.70
CA PHE A 145 -1.06 19.92 7.63
C PHE A 145 0.31 20.28 8.21
N ILE A 146 0.34 21.17 9.22
CA ILE A 146 1.58 21.57 9.89
C ILE A 146 2.28 20.36 10.53
N THR A 147 1.56 19.51 11.27
CA THR A 147 2.19 18.33 11.90
C THR A 147 2.71 17.34 10.85
N SER A 148 1.98 17.12 9.75
CA SER A 148 2.46 16.27 8.67
C SER A 148 3.72 16.81 7.99
N ALA A 149 3.81 18.13 7.78
CA ALA A 149 4.97 18.78 7.18
C ALA A 149 6.19 18.73 8.10
N VAL A 150 6.00 18.91 9.41
CA VAL A 150 7.06 18.78 10.42
C VAL A 150 7.58 17.33 10.47
N ILE A 151 6.68 16.34 10.48
CA ILE A 151 7.06 14.93 10.47
C ILE A 151 7.84 14.59 9.19
N LEU A 152 7.36 15.03 8.02
CA LEU A 152 8.05 14.79 6.75
C LEU A 152 9.45 15.43 6.73
N SER A 153 9.57 16.68 7.17
CA SER A 153 10.85 17.38 7.26
C SER A 153 11.83 16.64 8.18
N PHE A 154 11.36 16.22 9.36
CA PHE A 154 12.17 15.45 10.30
C PHE A 154 12.64 14.12 9.70
N LEU A 155 11.77 13.40 8.99
CA LEU A 155 12.11 12.12 8.36
C LEU A 155 13.10 12.30 7.20
N LEU A 156 12.98 13.35 6.40
CA LEU A 156 13.91 13.65 5.30
C LEU A 156 15.32 13.97 5.83
N VAL A 157 15.43 14.71 6.92
CA VAL A 157 16.72 15.03 7.55
C VAL A 157 17.38 13.78 8.14
N ASN A 158 16.60 12.88 8.72
CA ASN A 158 17.11 11.70 9.43
C ASN A 158 17.16 10.42 8.57
N VAL A 159 16.86 10.51 7.27
CA VAL A 159 16.74 9.33 6.40
C VAL A 159 18.02 8.49 6.34
N GLY A 160 19.19 9.10 6.52
CA GLY A 160 20.49 8.40 6.55
C GLY A 160 20.76 7.62 7.83
N LEU A 161 20.02 7.88 8.91
CA LEU A 161 20.18 7.21 10.21
C LEU A 161 19.21 6.04 10.39
N ILE A 162 18.13 6.00 9.61
CA ILE A 162 17.08 4.97 9.70
C ILE A 162 17.52 3.75 8.87
N LYS A 163 18.24 2.82 9.52
CA LYS A 163 18.66 1.55 8.90
C LYS A 163 17.63 0.42 9.06
N THR A 164 16.64 0.59 9.93
CA THR A 164 15.64 -0.42 10.24
C THR A 164 14.41 -0.28 9.35
N ARG A 165 13.96 -1.41 8.80
CA ARG A 165 12.70 -1.43 8.04
C ARG A 165 11.52 -1.51 9.01
N PHE A 166 10.66 -0.50 9.01
CA PHE A 166 9.44 -0.53 9.81
C PHE A 166 8.39 -1.49 9.20
N TYR A 167 7.61 -2.10 10.08
CA TYR A 167 6.48 -2.95 9.71
C TYR A 167 5.34 -2.15 9.06
N TRP A 168 4.40 -2.84 8.44
CA TRP A 168 3.19 -2.24 7.85
C TRP A 168 3.49 -1.17 6.77
N CYS A 169 4.60 -1.36 6.05
CA CYS A 169 5.06 -0.45 5.00
C CYS A 169 5.26 1.01 5.44
N ILE A 170 5.53 1.23 6.74
CA ILE A 170 5.91 2.54 7.31
C ILE A 170 7.42 2.81 7.09
N SER A 171 8.13 1.85 6.51
CA SER A 171 9.58 1.91 6.31
C SER A 171 9.99 3.01 5.32
N ILE A 172 10.95 3.84 5.72
CA ILE A 172 11.65 4.79 4.84
C ILE A 172 13.06 4.24 4.70
N TYR A 173 13.26 3.35 3.74
CA TYR A 173 14.57 2.77 3.46
C TYR A 173 15.20 3.46 2.25
N LYS A 174 16.48 3.80 2.36
CA LYS A 174 17.25 4.43 1.29
C LYS A 174 17.56 3.37 0.22
N PHE A 175 17.05 3.54 -1.00
CA PHE A 175 17.30 2.63 -2.14
C PHE A 175 18.72 2.78 -2.73
N VAL A 176 19.69 3.34 -1.98
CA VAL A 176 20.98 3.81 -2.51
C VAL A 176 22.13 2.81 -2.33
N ASP A 177 21.94 1.72 -1.58
CA ASP A 177 23.04 0.81 -1.24
C ASP A 177 23.06 -0.51 -2.05
N THR A 178 22.38 -0.58 -3.20
CA THR A 178 22.37 -1.78 -4.09
C THR A 178 22.60 -1.44 -5.56
N LEU A 179 23.61 -0.61 -5.85
CA LEU A 179 24.29 -0.54 -7.15
C LEU A 179 25.77 -0.83 -6.94
#